data_AF-A0A332JY97-F1
#
_entry.id   AF-A0A332JY97-F1
#
_cell.length_a   1.000
_cell.length_b   1.000
_cell.length_c   1.000
_cell.angle_alpha   90.00
_cell.angle_beta   90.00
_cell.angle_gamma   90.00
#
_symmetry.space_group_name_H-M   'P 1'
#
loop_
_entity.id
_entity.type
_entity.pdbx_description
1 polymer ?
#
loop_
_entity_poly.entity_id
_entity_poly.type
_entity_poly.pdbx_seq_one_letter_code
_entity_poly.pdbx_strand_id
1 'polypeptide(L)'
;MKKPENKKDTIIKSTLSKTADIGANLVLSFVPGGNAAYELAKLGVEQAKRYVTERQEKRIADFHTMLLKPNADEERGLDDACIQAVDYHALLNACLQDIEDEKTELYATLTRNAAFRKLHSRDLRFFCVSLSEMTFNDLEEMRVAYIASKFKLVPSEGAGRFEKSLSPERSPSELVYGRKLMELRGFVENGKMNQYGEKFVQACYPTEKLLPESIKMSEWKNADSPIFMLSYELDDPYITRLHMHLSSMLRTHGFKTTPLSAPTGKLTHFTPVKASILIFKNNPERIINNMNYISSLMGEGCIAVQICDEYPTILEPLREKFEIIINISSDDPFSGATQVVNSIHSK
;
A
#
# COMPACT_ATOMS: atom_id res chain seq x y z
N MET A 1 22.37 58.73 7.24
CA MET A 1 22.57 57.33 6.80
C MET A 1 21.74 56.42 7.69
N LYS A 2 20.80 55.68 7.08
CA LYS A 2 19.98 54.65 7.73
C LYS A 2 20.86 53.44 8.08
N LYS A 3 20.70 52.88 9.27
CA LYS A 3 21.12 51.50 9.63
C LYS A 3 19.85 50.70 9.94
N PRO A 4 19.74 49.43 9.51
CA PRO A 4 18.49 48.68 9.59
C PRO A 4 18.28 48.10 10.99
N GLU A 5 17.07 48.26 11.51
CA GLU A 5 16.60 47.52 12.68
C GLU A 5 16.33 46.06 12.29
N ASN A 6 16.90 45.16 13.08
CA ASN A 6 16.70 43.72 13.01
C ASN A 6 15.22 43.39 13.27
N LYS A 7 14.53 42.84 12.27
CA LYS A 7 13.23 42.19 12.47
C LYS A 7 13.40 41.02 13.43
N LYS A 8 12.80 41.13 14.62
CA LYS A 8 12.59 39.99 15.52
C LYS A 8 11.50 39.13 14.92
N ASP A 9 11.85 37.92 14.50
CA ASP A 9 10.90 36.90 14.10
C ASP A 9 10.09 36.46 15.33
N THR A 10 8.78 36.66 15.25
CA THR A 10 7.82 36.31 16.31
C THR A 10 7.64 34.80 16.32
N ILE A 11 8.27 34.10 17.27
CA ILE A 11 8.01 32.68 17.56
C ILE A 11 6.69 32.62 18.33
N ILE A 12 5.67 31.99 17.76
CA ILE A 12 4.38 31.77 18.42
C ILE A 12 4.50 30.52 19.29
N LYS A 13 4.61 30.70 20.61
CA LYS A 13 4.26 29.66 21.60
C LYS A 13 2.75 29.68 21.78
N SER A 14 2.05 28.63 21.41
CA SER A 14 0.59 28.59 21.43
C SER A 14 0.04 28.60 22.86
N THR A 15 -0.66 29.68 23.23
CA THR A 15 -1.69 29.67 24.28
C THR A 15 -3.02 29.91 23.58
N LEU A 16 -3.76 28.83 23.31
CA LEU A 16 -5.05 28.86 22.63
C LEU A 16 -6.15 29.13 23.67
N SER A 17 -6.51 30.40 23.82
CA SER A 17 -7.80 30.78 24.41
C SER A 17 -8.34 32.07 23.78
N LYS A 18 -9.49 31.92 23.13
CA LYS A 18 -10.49 32.94 22.76
C LYS A 18 -10.06 34.08 21.82
N THR A 19 -10.65 34.09 20.63
CA THR A 19 -11.24 35.31 20.06
C THR A 19 -12.37 34.94 19.10
N ALA A 20 -13.55 35.49 19.40
CA ALA A 20 -14.74 35.55 18.57
C ALA A 20 -14.71 36.76 17.63
N ASP A 21 -15.68 36.78 16.71
CA ASP A 21 -16.23 37.90 15.94
C ASP A 21 -15.41 38.52 14.82
N ILE A 22 -15.82 38.25 13.57
CA ILE A 22 -15.82 39.25 12.49
C ILE A 22 -17.09 39.06 11.64
N GLY A 23 -18.05 39.98 11.80
CA GLY A 23 -19.15 40.19 10.87
C GLY A 23 -18.72 41.00 9.64
N ALA A 24 -19.46 40.85 8.54
CA ALA A 24 -19.31 41.71 7.35
C ALA A 24 -20.69 42.07 6.76
N ASN A 25 -21.02 43.36 6.87
CA ASN A 25 -22.16 44.03 6.27
C ASN A 25 -22.07 44.04 4.73
N LEU A 26 -23.16 43.72 4.03
CA LEU A 26 -23.35 44.07 2.62
C LEU A 26 -24.79 44.56 2.41
N VAL A 27 -24.92 45.88 2.24
CA VAL A 27 -26.15 46.58 1.84
C VAL A 27 -26.23 46.58 0.31
N LEU A 28 -27.32 46.06 -0.26
CA LEU A 28 -27.63 46.18 -1.69
C LEU A 28 -28.94 46.94 -1.86
N SER A 29 -28.86 48.04 -2.59
CA SER A 29 -29.94 49.00 -2.88
C SER A 29 -30.97 48.45 -3.87
N PHE A 30 -32.23 48.79 -3.59
CA PHE A 30 -33.48 48.34 -4.21
C PHE A 30 -33.72 48.82 -5.66
N VAL A 31 -34.36 47.95 -6.47
CA VAL A 31 -35.27 48.33 -7.58
C VAL A 31 -36.54 47.47 -7.46
N PRO A 32 -37.77 48.01 -7.58
CA PRO A 32 -39.00 47.29 -7.23
C PRO A 32 -39.49 46.39 -8.39
N GLY A 33 -39.65 45.08 -8.16
CA GLY A 33 -40.31 44.21 -9.15
C GLY A 33 -40.18 42.67 -9.03
N GLY A 34 -39.56 42.08 -8.00
CA GLY A 34 -39.38 40.61 -7.98
C GLY A 34 -39.33 40.00 -6.58
N ASN A 35 -40.49 39.62 -6.03
CA ASN A 35 -40.55 39.12 -4.64
C ASN A 35 -40.37 37.59 -4.51
N ALA A 36 -40.53 36.80 -5.58
CA ALA A 36 -40.36 35.34 -5.51
C ALA A 36 -38.95 34.86 -5.92
N ALA A 37 -38.40 35.40 -7.01
CA ALA A 37 -37.05 35.04 -7.47
C ALA A 37 -35.94 35.58 -6.57
N TYR A 38 -36.15 36.75 -5.96
CA TYR A 38 -35.21 37.36 -5.01
C TYR A 38 -35.12 36.58 -3.70
N GLU A 39 -36.26 36.14 -3.15
CA GLU A 39 -36.29 35.34 -1.93
C GLU A 39 -35.68 33.95 -2.15
N LEU A 40 -35.86 33.32 -3.33
CA LEU A 40 -35.17 32.08 -3.68
C LEU A 40 -33.65 32.26 -3.85
N ALA A 41 -33.21 33.35 -4.49
CA ALA A 41 -31.79 33.68 -4.62
C ALA A 41 -31.15 33.96 -3.24
N LYS A 42 -31.86 34.67 -2.36
CA LYS A 42 -31.42 34.98 -1.00
C LYS A 42 -31.36 33.72 -0.13
N LEU A 43 -32.38 32.86 -0.17
CA LEU A 43 -32.37 31.56 0.50
C LEU A 43 -31.23 30.67 -0.01
N GLY A 44 -31.00 30.64 -1.33
CA GLY A 44 -29.87 29.93 -1.94
C GLY A 44 -28.51 30.47 -1.49
N VAL A 45 -28.36 31.80 -1.39
CA VAL A 45 -27.13 32.44 -0.89
C VAL A 45 -26.93 32.21 0.62
N GLU A 46 -27.99 32.27 1.43
CA GLU A 46 -27.92 32.01 2.87
C GLU A 46 -27.61 30.54 3.15
N GLN A 47 -28.22 29.61 2.42
CA GLN A 47 -27.93 28.19 2.51
C GLN A 47 -26.53 27.84 2.00
N ALA A 48 -26.08 28.45 0.89
CA ALA A 48 -24.72 28.30 0.40
C ALA A 48 -23.69 28.85 1.40
N LYS A 49 -23.96 30.02 2.00
CA LYS A 49 -23.11 30.58 3.05
C LYS A 49 -23.05 29.67 4.28
N ARG A 50 -24.19 29.22 4.79
CA ARG A 50 -24.24 28.29 5.93
C ARG A 50 -23.49 26.99 5.63
N TYR A 51 -23.72 26.41 4.45
CA TYR A 51 -23.02 25.21 4.01
C TYR A 51 -21.50 25.43 3.94
N VAL A 52 -21.05 26.55 3.37
CA VAL A 52 -19.62 26.89 3.31
C VAL A 52 -19.03 27.09 4.70
N THR A 53 -19.73 27.81 5.58
CA THR A 53 -19.28 28.06 6.96
C THR A 53 -19.21 26.75 7.76
N GLU A 54 -20.27 25.94 7.75
CA GLU A 54 -20.33 24.66 8.45
C GLU A 54 -19.25 23.69 7.92
N ARG A 55 -19.06 23.65 6.60
CA ARG A 55 -18.00 22.85 5.97
C ARG A 55 -16.61 23.34 6.40
N GLN A 56 -16.36 24.64 6.38
CA GLN A 56 -15.08 25.21 6.81
C GLN A 56 -14.82 24.96 8.30
N GLU A 57 -15.79 25.18 9.18
CA GLU A 57 -15.68 24.92 10.60
C GLU A 57 -15.35 23.45 10.89
N LYS A 58 -16.06 22.52 10.23
CA LYS A 58 -15.78 21.10 10.34
C LYS A 58 -14.35 20.77 9.89
N ARG A 59 -13.91 21.30 8.74
CA ARG A 59 -12.55 21.06 8.23
C ARG A 59 -11.47 21.65 9.11
N ILE A 60 -11.70 22.81 9.73
CA ILE A 60 -10.80 23.37 10.74
C ILE A 60 -10.69 22.38 11.90
N ALA A 61 -11.80 21.88 12.42
CA ALA A 61 -11.80 20.92 13.52
C ALA A 61 -11.08 19.61 13.15
N ASP A 62 -11.38 19.04 11.98
CA ASP A 62 -10.78 17.80 11.49
C ASP A 62 -9.26 17.97 11.26
N PHE A 63 -8.85 19.08 10.64
CA PHE A 63 -7.44 19.42 10.43
C PHE A 63 -6.67 19.47 11.75
N HIS A 64 -7.18 20.18 12.76
CA HIS A 64 -6.51 20.27 14.05
C HIS A 64 -6.52 18.94 14.81
N THR A 65 -7.61 18.18 14.72
CA THR A 65 -7.71 16.85 15.34
C THR A 65 -6.64 15.92 14.78
N MET A 66 -6.46 15.90 13.46
CA MET A 66 -5.41 15.09 12.80
C MET A 66 -4.01 15.62 13.08
N LEU A 67 -3.83 16.95 13.08
CA LEU A 67 -2.54 17.59 13.37
C LEU A 67 -2.04 17.25 14.79
N LEU A 68 -2.96 17.19 15.76
CA LEU A 68 -2.66 16.92 17.17
C LEU A 68 -2.71 15.43 17.55
N LYS A 69 -3.16 14.54 16.65
CA LYS A 69 -3.23 13.10 16.92
C LYS A 69 -1.83 12.57 17.29
N PRO A 70 -1.65 11.90 18.45
CA PRO A 70 -0.36 11.33 18.81
C PRO A 70 0.07 10.29 17.76
N ASN A 71 1.33 10.35 17.34
CA ASN A 71 1.92 9.32 16.49
C ASN A 71 2.95 8.56 17.35
N ALA A 72 2.87 7.23 17.37
CA ALA A 72 3.60 6.38 18.31
C ALA A 72 5.13 6.55 18.23
N ASP A 73 5.64 6.99 17.08
CA ASP A 73 7.06 7.22 16.84
C ASP A 73 7.58 8.60 17.32
N GLU A 74 6.70 9.54 17.69
CA GLU A 74 7.02 10.97 17.81
C GLU A 74 6.77 11.60 19.20
N GLU A 75 6.33 10.82 20.19
CA GLU A 75 6.01 11.33 21.55
C GLU A 75 7.17 12.07 22.24
N ARG A 76 8.42 11.89 21.78
CA ARG A 76 9.61 12.56 22.35
C ARG A 76 9.95 13.93 21.73
N GLY A 77 9.25 14.38 20.69
CA GLY A 77 9.63 15.57 19.91
C GLY A 77 8.67 16.76 19.98
N LEU A 78 7.55 16.66 20.70
CA LEU A 78 6.51 17.71 20.68
C LEU A 78 7.00 19.07 21.17
N ASP A 79 7.94 19.10 22.13
CA ASP A 79 8.44 20.34 22.73
C ASP A 79 9.29 21.19 21.75
N ASP A 80 9.87 20.55 20.72
CA ASP A 80 10.69 21.21 19.69
C ASP A 80 9.93 21.42 18.35
N ALA A 81 8.67 20.99 18.26
CA ALA A 81 7.85 21.16 17.08
C ALA A 81 7.56 22.66 16.85
N CYS A 82 7.96 23.19 15.69
CA CYS A 82 7.79 24.59 15.36
C CYS A 82 7.60 24.76 13.86
N ILE A 83 6.47 25.37 13.47
CA ILE A 83 6.18 25.77 12.10
C ILE A 83 6.10 27.29 12.00
N GLN A 84 6.55 27.86 10.88
CA GLN A 84 6.37 29.28 10.62
C GLN A 84 4.88 29.60 10.44
N ALA A 85 4.41 30.70 11.05
CA ALA A 85 3.00 31.10 10.95
C ALA A 85 2.52 31.23 9.49
N VAL A 86 3.38 31.73 8.60
CA VAL A 86 3.08 31.88 7.17
C VAL A 86 2.84 30.52 6.51
N ASP A 87 3.69 29.52 6.80
CA ASP A 87 3.57 28.18 6.22
C ASP A 87 2.35 27.44 6.79
N TYR A 88 2.08 27.58 8.09
CA TYR A 88 0.88 27.05 8.73
C TYR A 88 -0.40 27.61 8.08
N HIS A 89 -0.50 28.94 7.94
CA HIS A 89 -1.66 29.57 7.32
C HIS A 89 -1.79 29.22 5.84
N ALA A 90 -0.68 29.04 5.12
CA ALA A 90 -0.71 28.60 3.73
C ALA A 90 -1.33 27.19 3.61
N LEU A 91 -0.91 26.25 4.45
CA LEU A 91 -1.44 24.88 4.45
C LEU A 91 -2.89 24.80 4.91
N LEU A 92 -3.25 25.54 5.96
CA LEU A 92 -4.63 25.59 6.43
C LEU A 92 -5.54 26.22 5.36
N ASN A 93 -5.14 27.33 4.74
CA ASN A 93 -5.93 27.96 3.68
C ASN A 93 -6.05 27.06 2.44
N ALA A 94 -4.96 26.39 2.04
CA ALA A 94 -4.99 25.42 0.95
C ALA A 94 -5.99 24.29 1.27
N CYS A 95 -5.95 23.77 2.51
CA CYS A 95 -6.94 22.82 2.99
C CYS A 95 -8.36 23.41 2.84
N LEU A 96 -8.67 24.57 3.42
CA LEU A 96 -10.03 25.12 3.40
C LEU A 96 -10.58 25.43 2.00
N GLN A 97 -9.71 25.72 1.03
CA GLN A 97 -10.07 26.01 -0.35
C GLN A 97 -10.16 24.76 -1.24
N ASP A 98 -9.59 23.63 -0.80
CA ASP A 98 -9.61 22.39 -1.57
C ASP A 98 -11.05 21.87 -1.71
N ILE A 99 -11.42 21.41 -2.90
CA ILE A 99 -12.77 20.92 -3.16
C ILE A 99 -12.99 19.50 -2.61
N GLU A 100 -11.93 18.76 -2.31
CA GLU A 100 -11.96 17.38 -1.78
C GLU A 100 -11.74 17.37 -0.26
N ASP A 101 -12.77 16.99 0.48
CA ASP A 101 -12.72 16.95 1.96
C ASP A 101 -11.78 15.86 2.46
N GLU A 102 -11.61 14.79 1.67
CA GLU A 102 -10.76 13.63 1.94
C GLU A 102 -9.28 13.99 2.13
N LYS A 103 -8.83 15.11 1.55
CA LYS A 103 -7.44 15.58 1.67
C LYS A 103 -7.12 16.26 3.00
N THR A 104 -8.12 16.54 3.84
CA THR A 104 -7.92 17.26 5.11
C THR A 104 -6.84 16.62 5.99
N GLU A 105 -6.82 15.28 6.06
CA GLU A 105 -5.79 14.53 6.79
C GLU A 105 -4.39 14.66 6.16
N LEU A 106 -4.31 14.75 4.82
CA LEU A 106 -3.05 14.89 4.11
C LEU A 106 -2.41 16.26 4.37
N TYR A 107 -3.23 17.33 4.35
CA TYR A 107 -2.78 18.67 4.72
C TYR A 107 -2.33 18.73 6.18
N ALA A 108 -3.07 18.10 7.09
CA ALA A 108 -2.70 18.05 8.51
C ALA A 108 -1.37 17.30 8.72
N THR A 109 -1.17 16.17 8.03
CA THR A 109 0.06 15.37 8.09
C THR A 109 1.26 16.12 7.50
N LEU A 110 1.08 16.79 6.36
CA LEU A 110 2.11 17.63 5.76
C LEU A 110 2.52 18.78 6.70
N THR A 111 1.53 19.43 7.32
CA THR A 111 1.74 20.49 8.33
C THR A 111 2.52 19.96 9.54
N ARG A 112 2.15 18.77 10.01
CA ARG A 112 2.83 18.10 11.11
C ARG A 112 4.29 17.83 10.77
N ASN A 113 4.55 17.22 9.62
CA ASN A 113 5.91 16.91 9.16
C ASN A 113 6.77 18.18 8.95
N ALA A 114 6.15 19.28 8.53
CA ALA A 114 6.81 20.59 8.48
C ALA A 114 7.15 21.12 9.89
N ALA A 115 6.25 21.00 10.86
CA ALA A 115 6.48 21.43 12.24
C ALA A 115 7.62 20.66 12.92
N PHE A 116 7.77 19.37 12.63
CA PHE A 116 8.89 18.56 13.09
C PHE A 116 10.19 18.72 12.28
N ARG A 117 10.24 19.70 11.36
CA ARG A 117 11.40 19.97 10.46
C ARG A 117 11.89 18.74 9.69
N LYS A 118 10.98 17.81 9.40
CA LYS A 118 11.26 16.65 8.53
C LYS A 118 11.31 17.04 7.04
N LEU A 119 10.94 18.29 6.72
CA LEU A 119 10.84 18.82 5.37
C LEU A 119 11.60 20.14 5.25
N HIS A 120 12.28 20.33 4.12
CA HIS A 120 12.88 21.62 3.77
C HIS A 120 11.79 22.60 3.31
N SER A 121 11.91 23.89 3.62
CA SER A 121 10.86 24.89 3.31
C SER A 121 10.52 25.01 1.82
N ARG A 122 11.51 24.77 0.94
CA ARG A 122 11.25 24.73 -0.52
C ARG A 122 10.34 23.56 -0.91
N ASP A 123 10.56 22.40 -0.31
CA ASP A 123 9.79 21.20 -0.58
C ASP A 123 8.36 21.36 -0.04
N LEU A 124 8.21 21.99 1.14
CA LEU A 124 6.90 22.25 1.74
C LEU A 124 5.96 23.02 0.81
N ARG A 125 6.43 24.11 0.21
CA ARG A 125 5.61 24.91 -0.72
C ARG A 125 5.26 24.12 -1.97
N PHE A 126 6.23 23.40 -2.53
CA PHE A 126 6.01 22.58 -3.71
C PHE A 126 5.00 21.44 -3.43
N PHE A 127 5.12 20.80 -2.26
CA PHE A 127 4.20 19.75 -1.82
C PHE A 127 2.80 20.30 -1.54
N CYS A 128 2.67 21.46 -0.90
CA CYS A 128 1.38 22.10 -0.69
C CYS A 128 0.65 22.39 -2.01
N VAL A 129 1.35 22.95 -3.00
CA VAL A 129 0.77 23.22 -4.33
C VAL A 129 0.40 21.91 -5.03
N SER A 130 1.30 20.92 -5.01
CA SER A 130 1.05 19.62 -5.64
C SER A 130 -0.16 18.91 -5.02
N LEU A 131 -0.27 18.93 -3.69
CA LEU A 131 -1.40 18.37 -2.94
C LEU A 131 -2.73 19.04 -3.32
N SER A 132 -2.74 20.35 -3.56
CA SER A 132 -3.94 21.09 -3.95
C SER A 132 -4.40 20.83 -5.39
N GLU A 133 -3.48 20.52 -6.30
CA GLU A 133 -3.80 20.34 -7.72
C GLU A 133 -4.12 18.89 -8.10
N MET A 134 -3.53 17.93 -7.39
CA MET A 134 -3.78 16.50 -7.61
C MET A 134 -5.09 16.09 -6.97
N THR A 135 -5.86 15.20 -7.61
CA THR A 135 -7.08 14.68 -6.98
C THR A 135 -6.75 13.74 -5.81
N PHE A 136 -7.69 13.51 -4.91
CA PHE A 136 -7.49 12.51 -3.84
C PHE A 136 -7.21 11.13 -4.42
N ASN A 137 -7.87 10.75 -5.51
CA ASN A 137 -7.63 9.49 -6.20
C ASN A 137 -6.20 9.39 -6.77
N ASP A 138 -5.65 10.48 -7.31
CA ASP A 138 -4.26 10.51 -7.78
C ASP A 138 -3.26 10.29 -6.64
N LEU A 139 -3.53 10.89 -5.48
CA LEU A 139 -2.72 10.73 -4.27
C LEU A 139 -2.80 9.29 -3.75
N GLU A 140 -3.99 8.66 -3.83
CA GLU A 140 -4.15 7.24 -3.50
C GLU A 140 -3.43 6.31 -4.50
N GLU A 141 -3.43 6.61 -5.79
CA GLU A 141 -2.64 5.86 -6.79
C GLU A 141 -1.14 5.94 -6.47
N MET A 142 -0.66 7.13 -6.08
CA MET A 142 0.72 7.32 -5.62
C MET A 142 1.00 6.52 -4.35
N ARG A 143 0.09 6.56 -3.36
CA ARG A 143 0.22 5.79 -2.11
C ARG A 143 0.33 4.30 -2.38
N VAL A 144 -0.54 3.74 -3.22
CA VAL A 144 -0.50 2.31 -3.62
C VAL A 144 0.83 1.99 -4.32
N ALA A 145 1.31 2.88 -5.20
CA ALA A 145 2.60 2.67 -5.87
C ALA A 145 3.80 2.73 -4.93
N TYR A 146 3.78 3.63 -3.94
CA TYR A 146 4.78 3.67 -2.88
C TYR A 146 4.79 2.36 -2.08
N ILE A 147 3.63 1.88 -1.60
CA ILE A 147 3.55 0.63 -0.84
C ILE A 147 4.02 -0.55 -1.71
N ALA A 148 3.57 -0.63 -2.96
CA ALA A 148 4.01 -1.67 -3.89
C ALA A 148 5.52 -1.63 -4.18
N SER A 149 6.18 -0.47 -4.12
CA SER A 149 7.63 -0.36 -4.31
C SER A 149 8.42 -0.81 -3.07
N LYS A 150 7.88 -0.62 -1.87
CA LYS A 150 8.53 -0.97 -0.60
C LYS A 150 8.29 -2.40 -0.13
N PHE A 151 7.11 -2.96 -0.40
CA PHE A 151 6.70 -4.28 0.11
C PHE A 151 6.58 -5.31 -1.01
N LYS A 152 6.78 -6.59 -0.66
CA LYS A 152 6.61 -7.72 -1.60
C LYS A 152 5.17 -8.22 -1.53
N LEU A 153 4.26 -7.39 -2.04
CA LEU A 153 2.82 -7.61 -1.97
C LEU A 153 2.35 -8.84 -2.76
N VAL A 154 1.36 -9.55 -2.20
CA VAL A 154 0.65 -10.66 -2.83
C VAL A 154 -0.26 -10.12 -3.95
N PRO A 155 -0.07 -10.50 -5.23
CA PRO A 155 -0.96 -10.09 -6.32
C PRO A 155 -2.30 -10.84 -6.28
N SER A 156 -3.32 -10.25 -6.92
CA SER A 156 -4.63 -10.88 -7.09
C SER A 156 -4.55 -12.19 -7.90
N GLU A 157 -3.56 -12.31 -8.79
CA GLU A 157 -3.33 -13.46 -9.66
C GLU A 157 -1.84 -13.80 -9.77
N GLY A 158 -1.53 -15.11 -9.82
CA GLY A 158 -0.17 -15.63 -9.98
C GLY A 158 0.71 -15.56 -8.74
N ALA A 159 1.98 -15.96 -8.92
CA ALA A 159 3.02 -16.01 -7.88
C ALA A 159 4.03 -14.83 -7.98
N GLY A 160 3.69 -13.81 -8.77
CA GLY A 160 4.52 -12.64 -8.99
C GLY A 160 4.55 -11.67 -7.81
N ARG A 161 5.07 -10.48 -8.07
CA ARG A 161 4.94 -9.32 -7.20
C ARG A 161 3.83 -8.43 -7.76
N PHE A 162 2.95 -7.93 -6.90
CA PHE A 162 2.08 -6.85 -7.32
C PHE A 162 2.90 -5.58 -7.58
N GLU A 163 2.80 -5.03 -8.79
CA GLU A 163 3.40 -3.75 -9.16
C GLU A 163 2.32 -2.78 -9.60
N LYS A 164 2.45 -1.52 -9.19
CA LYS A 164 1.57 -0.43 -9.60
C LYS A 164 2.29 0.46 -10.59
N SER A 165 1.90 0.36 -11.86
CA SER A 165 2.38 1.27 -12.90
C SER A 165 1.66 2.62 -12.82
N LEU A 166 2.43 3.70 -12.88
CA LEU A 166 1.96 5.07 -13.00
C LEU A 166 2.15 5.64 -14.41
N SER A 167 2.51 4.82 -15.40
CA SER A 167 2.70 5.27 -16.80
C SER A 167 1.37 5.74 -17.42
N PRO A 168 1.30 6.96 -17.97
CA PRO A 168 0.13 7.46 -18.68
C PRO A 168 -0.28 6.59 -19.88
N GLU A 169 0.70 6.08 -20.63
CA GLU A 169 0.48 5.35 -21.89
C GLU A 169 -0.25 4.02 -21.69
N ARG A 170 -0.13 3.43 -20.50
CA ARG A 170 -0.76 2.15 -20.13
C ARG A 170 -2.01 2.33 -19.27
N SER A 171 -2.57 3.54 -19.25
CA SER A 171 -3.67 3.90 -18.35
C SER A 171 -5.03 3.86 -19.04
N PRO A 172 -6.10 3.47 -18.31
CA PRO A 172 -7.45 3.87 -18.66
C PRO A 172 -7.53 5.39 -18.86
N SER A 173 -8.37 5.85 -19.78
CA SER A 173 -8.49 7.27 -20.16
C SER A 173 -8.71 8.22 -18.98
N GLU A 174 -9.43 7.76 -17.96
CA GLU A 174 -9.76 8.51 -16.75
C GLU A 174 -8.53 8.81 -15.87
N LEU A 175 -7.48 8.00 -15.93
CA LEU A 175 -6.27 8.14 -15.11
C LEU A 175 -5.11 8.86 -15.84
N VAL A 176 -5.25 9.08 -17.15
CA VAL A 176 -4.17 9.65 -17.98
C VAL A 176 -3.77 11.04 -17.50
N TYR A 177 -4.76 11.88 -17.14
CA TYR A 177 -4.49 13.26 -16.72
C TYR A 177 -3.70 13.31 -15.40
N GLY A 178 -4.17 12.59 -14.38
CA GLY A 178 -3.50 12.52 -13.08
C GLY A 178 -2.07 12.00 -13.19
N ARG A 179 -1.84 10.95 -13.98
CA ARG A 179 -0.49 10.39 -14.20
C ARG A 179 0.43 11.35 -14.95
N LYS A 180 -0.08 12.08 -15.95
CA LYS A 180 0.69 13.16 -16.61
C LYS A 180 1.04 14.28 -15.63
N LEU A 181 0.13 14.65 -14.74
CA LEU A 181 0.40 15.65 -13.70
C LEU A 181 1.50 15.17 -12.74
N MET A 182 1.48 13.89 -12.33
CA MET A 182 2.55 13.29 -11.52
C MET A 182 3.93 13.36 -12.19
N GLU A 183 3.99 13.09 -13.50
CA GLU A 183 5.23 13.20 -14.29
C GLU A 183 5.67 14.65 -14.44
N LEU A 184 4.76 15.58 -14.76
CA LEU A 184 5.03 17.01 -14.87
C LEU A 184 5.52 17.63 -13.55
N ARG A 185 5.03 17.12 -12.43
CA ARG A 185 5.48 17.50 -11.07
C ARG A 185 6.81 16.84 -10.67
N GLY A 186 7.34 15.95 -11.51
CA GLY A 186 8.62 15.27 -11.28
C GLY A 186 8.57 14.21 -10.18
N PHE A 187 7.39 13.66 -9.87
CA PHE A 187 7.25 12.56 -8.90
C PHE A 187 7.39 11.17 -9.54
N VAL A 188 7.11 11.07 -10.84
CA VAL A 188 7.11 9.83 -11.61
C VAL A 188 8.07 9.97 -12.78
N GLU A 189 8.83 8.92 -13.02
CA GLU A 189 9.75 8.79 -14.15
C GLU A 189 9.64 7.37 -14.73
N ASN A 190 9.49 7.25 -16.05
CA ASN A 190 9.32 5.96 -16.73
C ASN A 190 8.19 5.10 -16.14
N GLY A 191 7.08 5.73 -15.73
CA GLY A 191 5.93 5.08 -15.11
C GLY A 191 6.16 4.52 -13.70
N LYS A 192 7.29 4.85 -13.05
CA LYS A 192 7.62 4.47 -11.68
C LYS A 192 7.80 5.70 -10.80
N MET A 193 7.42 5.59 -9.53
CA MET A 193 7.66 6.64 -8.56
C MET A 193 9.17 6.79 -8.32
N ASN A 194 9.67 8.01 -8.35
CA ASN A 194 11.06 8.32 -8.03
C ASN A 194 11.22 8.72 -6.55
N GLN A 195 12.45 8.96 -6.10
CA GLN A 195 12.73 9.31 -4.71
C GLN A 195 12.03 10.60 -4.23
N TYR A 196 11.78 11.56 -5.13
CA TYR A 196 11.10 12.80 -4.78
C TYR A 196 9.60 12.58 -4.60
N GLY A 197 8.99 11.75 -5.45
CA GLY A 197 7.62 11.25 -5.28
C GLY A 197 7.47 10.45 -3.99
N GLU A 198 8.42 9.59 -3.64
CA GLU A 198 8.41 8.84 -2.38
C GLU A 198 8.41 9.78 -1.16
N LYS A 199 9.27 10.82 -1.18
CA LYS A 199 9.30 11.84 -0.13
C LYS A 199 7.97 12.59 -0.02
N PHE A 200 7.32 12.92 -1.14
CA PHE A 200 6.02 13.57 -1.14
C PHE A 200 4.95 12.67 -0.49
N VAL A 201 4.88 11.39 -0.86
CA VAL A 201 3.93 10.45 -0.24
C VAL A 201 4.18 10.31 1.26
N GLN A 202 5.45 10.13 1.67
CA GLN A 202 5.82 10.06 3.09
C GLN A 202 5.50 11.35 3.86
N ALA A 203 5.53 12.50 3.20
CA ALA A 203 5.19 13.79 3.81
C ALA A 203 3.68 13.96 4.03
N CYS A 204 2.86 13.42 3.15
CA CYS A 204 1.41 13.60 3.15
C CYS A 204 0.65 12.51 3.92
N TYR A 205 1.22 11.32 4.08
CA TYR A 205 0.54 10.18 4.71
C TYR A 205 1.19 9.78 6.03
N PRO A 206 0.40 9.47 7.06
CA PRO A 206 0.93 8.93 8.31
C PRO A 206 1.45 7.51 8.09
N THR A 207 2.41 7.07 8.91
CA THR A 207 3.12 5.79 8.74
C THR A 207 2.17 4.60 8.64
N GLU A 208 1.09 4.58 9.44
CA GLU A 208 0.07 3.51 9.40
C GLU A 208 -0.65 3.39 8.05
N LYS A 209 -0.76 4.49 7.28
CA LYS A 209 -1.37 4.50 5.94
C LYS A 209 -0.38 4.12 4.83
N LEU A 210 0.87 3.86 5.18
CA LEU A 210 1.93 3.42 4.28
C LEU A 210 2.28 1.93 4.44
N LEU A 211 1.43 1.19 5.15
CA LEU A 211 1.54 -0.26 5.34
C LEU A 211 0.61 -1.04 4.39
N PRO A 212 0.94 -2.28 3.99
CA PRO A 212 0.11 -3.12 3.12
C PRO A 212 -1.36 -3.23 3.57
N GLU A 213 -1.61 -3.33 4.87
CA GLU A 213 -2.93 -3.52 5.45
C GLU A 213 -3.86 -2.34 5.15
N SER A 214 -3.30 -1.14 5.02
CA SER A 214 -4.04 0.09 4.71
C SER A 214 -4.59 0.14 3.27
N ILE A 215 -4.09 -0.73 2.38
CA ILE A 215 -4.63 -0.96 1.03
C ILE A 215 -5.32 -2.32 0.92
N LYS A 216 -5.61 -2.97 2.05
CA LYS A 216 -6.23 -4.31 2.12
C LYS A 216 -5.40 -5.38 1.39
N MET A 217 -4.08 -5.23 1.37
CA MET A 217 -3.15 -6.20 0.81
C MET A 217 -2.27 -6.79 1.90
N SER A 218 -1.67 -7.95 1.60
CA SER A 218 -0.70 -8.62 2.46
C SER A 218 0.64 -8.77 1.74
N GLU A 219 1.69 -8.92 2.54
CA GLU A 219 3.02 -9.27 2.04
C GLU A 219 3.23 -10.79 2.03
N TRP A 220 4.04 -11.26 1.07
CA TRP A 220 4.50 -12.64 1.05
C TRP A 220 5.31 -12.97 2.31
N LYS A 221 4.87 -13.95 3.11
CA LYS A 221 5.56 -14.41 4.33
C LYS A 221 6.95 -14.98 4.06
N ASN A 222 7.12 -15.59 2.90
CA ASN A 222 8.32 -16.29 2.45
C ASN A 222 8.90 -15.66 1.17
N ALA A 223 8.82 -14.34 1.05
CA ALA A 223 9.16 -13.64 -0.17
C ALA A 223 10.60 -13.89 -0.67
N ASP A 224 11.54 -14.10 0.26
CA ASP A 224 12.95 -14.40 0.00
C ASP A 224 13.25 -15.90 -0.19
N SER A 225 12.31 -16.78 0.17
CA SER A 225 12.45 -18.23 0.04
C SER A 225 11.12 -18.85 -0.38
N PRO A 226 10.73 -18.74 -1.66
CA PRO A 226 9.52 -19.37 -2.19
C PRO A 226 9.49 -20.88 -1.91
N ILE A 227 8.29 -21.43 -1.70
CA ILE A 227 8.11 -22.87 -1.54
C ILE A 227 8.19 -23.51 -2.92
N PHE A 228 9.10 -24.46 -3.09
CA PHE A 228 9.16 -25.23 -4.32
C PHE A 228 8.12 -26.34 -4.32
N MET A 229 7.27 -26.32 -5.35
CA MET A 229 6.29 -27.37 -5.59
C MET A 229 6.79 -28.26 -6.73
N LEU A 230 7.32 -29.41 -6.35
CA LEU A 230 7.89 -30.42 -7.23
C LEU A 230 6.80 -31.40 -7.63
N SER A 231 6.48 -31.44 -8.92
CA SER A 231 5.46 -32.33 -9.48
C SER A 231 5.96 -32.91 -10.80
N TYR A 232 6.13 -34.24 -10.84
CA TYR A 232 6.72 -34.96 -11.98
C TYR A 232 5.68 -35.66 -12.87
N GLU A 233 4.42 -35.66 -12.44
CA GLU A 233 3.27 -36.27 -13.11
C GLU A 233 2.26 -35.20 -13.58
N LEU A 234 2.73 -34.05 -14.09
CA LEU A 234 1.86 -32.95 -14.55
C LEU A 234 1.01 -33.29 -15.79
N ASP A 235 1.37 -34.34 -16.51
CA ASP A 235 0.54 -34.94 -17.54
C ASP A 235 -0.72 -35.63 -16.98
N ASP A 236 -0.75 -35.97 -15.69
CA ASP A 236 -1.98 -36.37 -15.01
C ASP A 236 -2.82 -35.12 -14.66
N PRO A 237 -4.03 -34.96 -15.24
CA PRO A 237 -4.92 -33.83 -14.93
C PRO A 237 -5.31 -33.75 -13.45
N TYR A 238 -5.23 -34.85 -12.72
CA TYR A 238 -5.47 -34.90 -11.28
C TYR A 238 -4.36 -34.15 -10.53
N ILE A 239 -3.10 -34.47 -10.83
CA ILE A 239 -1.92 -33.88 -10.18
C ILE A 239 -1.82 -32.39 -10.50
N THR A 240 -2.08 -32.02 -11.75
CA THR A 240 -2.12 -30.60 -12.14
C THR A 240 -3.22 -29.83 -11.41
N ARG A 241 -4.42 -30.41 -11.23
CA ARG A 241 -5.49 -29.77 -10.44
C ARG A 241 -5.13 -29.63 -8.97
N LEU A 242 -4.54 -30.65 -8.35
CA LEU A 242 -4.08 -30.58 -6.97
C LEU A 242 -2.98 -29.54 -6.80
N HIS A 243 -2.00 -29.50 -7.71
CA HIS A 243 -0.95 -28.48 -7.72
C HIS A 243 -1.56 -27.07 -7.74
N MET A 244 -2.44 -26.80 -8.70
CA MET A 244 -3.08 -25.48 -8.82
C MET A 244 -3.91 -25.13 -7.57
N HIS A 245 -4.63 -26.11 -7.03
CA HIS A 245 -5.42 -25.92 -5.81
C HIS A 245 -4.53 -25.61 -4.60
N LEU A 246 -3.49 -26.40 -4.36
CA LEU A 246 -2.56 -26.21 -3.26
C LEU A 246 -1.80 -24.88 -3.39
N SER A 247 -1.38 -24.51 -4.60
CA SER A 247 -0.76 -23.21 -4.86
C SER A 247 -1.72 -22.05 -4.57
N SER A 248 -3.01 -22.21 -4.90
CA SER A 248 -4.03 -21.20 -4.58
C SER A 248 -4.25 -21.07 -3.08
N MET A 249 -4.35 -22.19 -2.36
CA MET A 249 -4.49 -22.20 -0.90
C MET A 249 -3.26 -21.61 -0.20
N LEU A 250 -2.05 -21.98 -0.61
CA LEU A 250 -0.83 -21.39 -0.03
C LEU A 250 -0.78 -19.88 -0.25
N ARG A 251 -1.21 -19.41 -1.42
CA ARG A 251 -1.31 -17.98 -1.70
C ARG A 251 -2.33 -17.27 -0.82
N THR A 252 -3.53 -17.82 -0.59
CA THR A 252 -4.51 -17.19 0.30
C THR A 252 -3.99 -17.06 1.73
N HIS A 253 -3.04 -17.91 2.10
CA HIS A 253 -2.34 -17.88 3.38
C HIS A 253 -1.05 -17.02 3.37
N GLY A 254 -0.72 -16.39 2.25
CA GLY A 254 0.43 -15.47 2.10
C GLY A 254 1.75 -16.16 1.77
N PHE A 255 1.74 -17.40 1.27
CA PHE A 255 2.94 -18.14 0.87
C PHE A 255 3.12 -18.17 -0.64
N LYS A 256 4.28 -17.69 -1.09
CA LYS A 256 4.71 -17.73 -2.48
C LYS A 256 5.18 -19.13 -2.83
N THR A 257 4.68 -19.66 -3.93
CA THR A 257 5.08 -20.94 -4.50
C THR A 257 5.88 -20.72 -5.79
N THR A 258 6.72 -21.67 -6.14
CA THR A 258 7.35 -21.72 -7.46
C THR A 258 7.18 -23.13 -8.00
N PRO A 259 6.42 -23.29 -9.11
CA PRO A 259 6.21 -24.60 -9.71
C PRO A 259 7.54 -25.05 -10.33
N LEU A 260 8.01 -26.23 -9.93
CA LEU A 260 9.09 -26.92 -10.59
C LEU A 260 8.50 -28.11 -11.35
N SER A 261 8.13 -27.83 -12.60
CA SER A 261 7.86 -28.85 -13.61
C SER A 261 9.21 -29.36 -14.11
N ALA A 262 9.54 -30.64 -13.97
CA ALA A 262 10.65 -31.18 -14.76
C ALA A 262 10.24 -31.21 -16.25
N PRO A 263 11.15 -31.02 -17.24
CA PRO A 263 12.61 -31.19 -17.18
C PRO A 263 13.46 -30.06 -17.87
N THR A 264 14.80 -30.14 -17.82
CA THR A 264 15.81 -29.52 -18.74
C THR A 264 16.39 -28.10 -18.53
N GLY A 265 16.24 -27.44 -17.37
CA GLY A 265 17.02 -26.22 -17.08
C GLY A 265 18.05 -26.46 -15.98
N LYS A 266 19.36 -26.36 -16.26
CA LYS A 266 20.34 -26.14 -15.20
C LYS A 266 20.00 -24.80 -14.53
N LEU A 267 19.24 -24.83 -13.44
CA LEU A 267 19.06 -23.68 -12.57
C LEU A 267 20.41 -23.39 -11.92
N THR A 268 21.06 -22.31 -12.35
CA THR A 268 22.48 -22.05 -12.10
C THR A 268 22.79 -21.55 -10.70
N HIS A 269 21.80 -21.16 -9.89
CA HIS A 269 22.04 -20.70 -8.52
C HIS A 269 20.87 -21.07 -7.60
N PHE A 270 21.13 -21.92 -6.60
CA PHE A 270 20.19 -22.18 -5.50
C PHE A 270 20.61 -21.42 -4.26
N THR A 271 19.70 -20.60 -3.75
CA THR A 271 19.64 -20.31 -2.32
C THR A 271 19.00 -21.53 -1.65
N PRO A 272 19.56 -22.09 -0.57
CA PRO A 272 18.96 -23.22 0.12
C PRO A 272 17.54 -22.87 0.55
N VAL A 273 16.60 -23.73 0.16
CA VAL A 273 15.16 -23.50 0.29
C VAL A 273 14.73 -24.01 1.65
N LYS A 274 14.01 -23.18 2.41
CA LYS A 274 13.55 -23.56 3.75
C LYS A 274 12.41 -24.59 3.74
N ALA A 275 11.66 -24.71 2.64
CA ALA A 275 10.54 -25.66 2.53
C ALA A 275 10.23 -26.03 1.08
N SER A 276 10.12 -27.33 0.81
CA SER A 276 9.76 -27.90 -0.49
C SER A 276 8.63 -28.92 -0.34
N ILE A 277 7.75 -29.00 -1.34
CA ILE A 277 6.63 -29.94 -1.42
C ILE A 277 6.89 -30.87 -2.61
N LEU A 278 6.96 -32.18 -2.36
CA LEU A 278 7.01 -33.19 -3.42
C LEU A 278 5.63 -33.85 -3.56
N ILE A 279 5.01 -33.73 -4.73
CA ILE A 279 3.72 -34.36 -5.05
C ILE A 279 3.97 -35.56 -5.96
N PHE A 280 3.48 -36.73 -5.54
CA PHE A 280 3.61 -37.97 -6.32
C PHE A 280 2.40 -38.89 -6.12
N LYS A 281 2.13 -39.72 -7.14
CA LYS A 281 1.01 -40.68 -7.15
C LYS A 281 1.54 -42.08 -7.40
N ASN A 282 1.59 -42.52 -8.67
CA ASN A 282 1.82 -43.93 -9.03
C ASN A 282 2.89 -44.14 -10.10
N ASN A 283 3.62 -43.10 -10.53
CA ASN A 283 4.71 -43.23 -11.52
C ASN A 283 6.07 -42.83 -10.93
N PRO A 284 6.63 -43.64 -10.01
CA PRO A 284 7.93 -43.38 -9.39
C PRO A 284 9.08 -43.21 -10.38
N GLU A 285 8.99 -43.81 -11.59
CA GLU A 285 10.09 -43.84 -12.56
C GLU A 285 10.59 -42.44 -12.99
N ARG A 286 9.70 -41.46 -13.11
CA ARG A 286 10.09 -40.08 -13.45
C ARG A 286 10.82 -39.38 -12.31
N ILE A 287 10.53 -39.77 -11.08
CA ILE A 287 11.21 -39.29 -9.88
C ILE A 287 12.62 -39.90 -9.82
N ILE A 288 12.79 -41.18 -10.15
CA ILE A 288 14.10 -41.86 -10.24
C ILE A 288 15.06 -41.08 -11.14
N ASN A 289 14.60 -40.77 -12.35
CA ASN A 289 15.42 -40.11 -13.37
C ASN A 289 15.91 -38.72 -12.93
N ASN A 290 15.31 -38.15 -11.89
CA ASN A 290 15.63 -36.84 -11.35
C ASN A 290 16.04 -36.88 -9.87
N MET A 291 16.33 -38.05 -9.30
CA MET A 291 16.53 -38.24 -7.85
C MET A 291 17.66 -37.37 -7.28
N ASN A 292 18.79 -37.28 -7.99
CA ASN A 292 19.92 -36.43 -7.59
C ASN A 292 19.55 -34.94 -7.60
N TYR A 293 18.75 -34.53 -8.58
CA TYR A 293 18.27 -33.15 -8.70
C TYR A 293 17.28 -32.82 -7.58
N ILE A 294 16.30 -33.69 -7.34
CA ILE A 294 15.33 -33.58 -6.23
C ILE A 294 16.07 -33.51 -4.89
N SER A 295 17.02 -34.41 -4.67
CA SER A 295 17.84 -34.41 -3.46
C SER A 295 18.61 -33.11 -3.27
N SER A 296 19.11 -32.49 -4.33
CA SER A 296 19.79 -31.18 -4.24
C SER A 296 18.87 -30.00 -3.94
N LEU A 297 17.59 -30.12 -4.29
CA LEU A 297 16.54 -29.11 -4.05
C LEU A 297 15.89 -29.23 -2.68
N MET A 298 15.90 -30.45 -2.13
CA MET A 298 15.30 -30.78 -0.86
C MET A 298 16.30 -30.54 0.28
N GLY A 299 16.08 -29.44 1.02
CA GLY A 299 16.68 -29.23 2.33
C GLY A 299 16.00 -30.07 3.42
N GLU A 300 16.47 -29.95 4.66
CA GLU A 300 15.76 -30.50 5.82
C GLU A 300 14.39 -29.81 5.95
N GLY A 301 13.35 -30.57 6.32
CA GLY A 301 12.00 -30.01 6.51
C GLY A 301 11.05 -30.11 5.31
N CYS A 302 11.33 -30.96 4.33
CA CYS A 302 10.46 -31.14 3.17
C CYS A 302 9.15 -31.85 3.54
N ILE A 303 8.10 -31.58 2.77
CA ILE A 303 6.79 -32.23 2.92
C ILE A 303 6.56 -33.11 1.69
N ALA A 304 6.31 -34.39 1.92
CA ALA A 304 5.83 -35.31 0.89
C ALA A 304 4.31 -35.28 0.86
N VAL A 305 3.74 -35.17 -0.34
CA VAL A 305 2.32 -35.32 -0.61
C VAL A 305 2.15 -36.58 -1.45
N GLN A 306 1.69 -37.64 -0.79
CA GLN A 306 1.50 -38.96 -1.34
C GLN A 306 0.04 -39.14 -1.75
N ILE A 307 -0.20 -39.60 -2.98
CA ILE A 307 -1.54 -39.88 -3.50
C ILE A 307 -1.58 -41.36 -3.91
N CYS A 308 -1.20 -42.23 -3.00
CA CYS A 308 -1.19 -43.68 -3.22
C CYS A 308 -1.29 -44.39 -1.88
N ASP A 309 -1.80 -45.63 -1.91
CA ASP A 309 -2.09 -46.37 -0.68
C ASP A 309 -0.81 -46.73 0.09
N GLU A 310 0.30 -46.96 -0.62
CA GLU A 310 1.58 -47.35 -0.05
C GLU A 310 2.71 -46.41 -0.48
N TYR A 311 3.61 -46.08 0.46
CA TYR A 311 4.77 -45.25 0.15
C TYR A 311 5.70 -45.99 -0.83
N PRO A 312 6.02 -45.42 -2.00
CA PRO A 312 6.84 -46.11 -2.99
C PRO A 312 8.23 -46.41 -2.43
N THR A 313 8.64 -47.68 -2.43
CA THR A 313 9.95 -48.13 -1.91
C THR A 313 11.12 -47.37 -2.54
N ILE A 314 10.94 -46.87 -3.76
CA ILE A 314 11.95 -46.11 -4.48
C ILE A 314 12.26 -44.73 -3.89
N LEU A 315 11.31 -44.17 -3.13
CA LEU A 315 11.46 -42.89 -2.48
C LEU A 315 12.08 -43.03 -1.09
N GLU A 316 12.32 -44.25 -0.59
CA GLU A 316 12.96 -44.51 0.71
C GLU A 316 14.29 -43.74 0.90
N PRO A 317 15.17 -43.57 -0.11
CA PRO A 317 16.37 -42.75 0.06
C PRO A 317 16.09 -41.26 0.34
N LEU A 318 14.88 -40.75 0.04
CA LEU A 318 14.44 -39.40 0.38
C LEU A 318 13.63 -39.35 1.69
N ARG A 319 13.29 -40.49 2.29
CA ARG A 319 12.43 -40.55 3.50
C ARG A 319 12.96 -39.65 4.61
N GLU A 320 14.26 -39.69 4.86
CA GLU A 320 14.92 -38.90 5.91
C GLU A 320 14.89 -37.39 5.65
N LYS A 321 14.65 -36.96 4.40
CA LYS A 321 14.49 -35.54 4.05
C LYS A 321 13.08 -35.02 4.29
N PHE A 322 12.10 -35.92 4.36
CA PHE A 322 10.72 -35.56 4.65
C PHE A 322 10.53 -35.47 6.16
N GLU A 323 10.18 -34.28 6.62
CA GLU A 323 9.74 -34.09 8.01
C GLU A 323 8.33 -34.64 8.20
N ILE A 324 7.49 -34.52 7.16
CA ILE A 324 6.11 -34.97 7.17
C ILE A 324 5.78 -35.62 5.83
N ILE A 325 5.12 -36.78 5.88
CA ILE A 325 4.52 -37.45 4.72
C ILE A 325 3.01 -37.40 4.91
N ILE A 326 2.32 -36.69 4.02
CA ILE A 326 0.87 -36.51 4.04
C ILE A 326 0.28 -37.42 2.97
N ASN A 327 -0.50 -38.41 3.40
CA ASN A 327 -1.25 -39.27 2.49
C ASN A 327 -2.61 -38.63 2.19
N ILE A 328 -2.87 -38.40 0.91
CA ILE A 328 -4.10 -37.83 0.39
C ILE A 328 -4.84 -38.93 -0.38
N SER A 329 -6.11 -39.14 -0.01
CA SER A 329 -6.97 -40.11 -0.70
C SER A 329 -7.09 -39.79 -2.19
N SER A 330 -7.01 -40.82 -3.03
CA SER A 330 -7.25 -40.69 -4.46
C SER A 330 -8.65 -40.16 -4.78
N ASP A 331 -9.62 -40.43 -3.90
CA ASP A 331 -11.04 -40.12 -4.13
C ASP A 331 -11.39 -38.67 -3.76
N ASP A 332 -10.63 -38.05 -2.86
CA ASP A 332 -10.79 -36.64 -2.47
C ASP A 332 -9.43 -35.95 -2.21
N PRO A 333 -8.75 -35.47 -3.26
CA PRO A 333 -7.45 -34.84 -3.14
C PRO A 333 -7.46 -33.53 -2.35
N PHE A 334 -8.61 -32.84 -2.35
CA PHE A 334 -8.69 -31.44 -1.95
C PHE A 334 -8.81 -31.30 -0.44
N SER A 335 -9.44 -32.25 0.26
CA SER A 335 -9.44 -32.26 1.73
C SER A 335 -8.03 -32.45 2.31
N GLY A 336 -7.19 -33.25 1.66
CA GLY A 336 -5.79 -33.44 2.05
C GLY A 336 -4.91 -32.20 1.89
N ALA A 337 -5.22 -31.31 0.94
CA ALA A 337 -4.45 -30.08 0.71
C ALA A 337 -4.46 -29.14 1.94
N THR A 338 -5.53 -29.16 2.74
CA THR A 338 -5.60 -28.40 4.00
C THR A 338 -4.55 -28.85 5.01
N GLN A 339 -4.26 -30.16 5.08
CA GLN A 339 -3.24 -30.70 5.97
C GLN A 339 -1.84 -30.23 5.57
N VAL A 340 -1.59 -30.12 4.27
CA VAL A 340 -0.32 -29.60 3.73
C VAL A 340 -0.12 -28.15 4.13
N VAL A 341 -1.15 -27.31 3.97
CA VAL A 341 -1.10 -25.89 4.35
C VAL A 341 -0.89 -25.72 5.86
N ASN A 342 -1.61 -26.49 6.69
CA ASN A 342 -1.45 -26.45 8.14
C ASN A 342 -0.03 -26.85 8.58
N SER A 343 0.56 -27.83 7.93
CA SER A 343 1.93 -28.30 8.21
C SER A 343 2.99 -27.26 7.86
N ILE A 344 2.71 -26.38 6.89
CA ILE A 344 3.58 -25.24 6.53
C ILE A 344 3.40 -24.09 7.52
N HIS A 345 2.20 -23.92 8.06
CA HIS A 345 1.88 -22.90 9.06
C HIS A 345 2.43 -23.18 10.45
N SER A 346 2.58 -24.45 10.82
CA SER A 346 3.10 -24.86 12.14
C SER A 346 4.61 -24.75 12.28
N LYS A 347 5.31 -24.38 11.19
CA LYS A 347 6.76 -24.11 11.13
C LYS A 347 7.00 -22.62 11.12
#